data_AF-A0A1F5YK55-F1
#
_entry.id   AF-A0A1F5YK55-F1
#
_cell.length_a   1.000
_cell.length_b   1.000
_cell.length_c   1.000
_cell.angle_alpha   90.00
_cell.angle_beta   90.00
_cell.angle_gamma   90.00
#
_symmetry.space_group_name_H-M   'P 1'
#
loop_
_entity.id
_entity.type
_entity.pdbx_description
1 polymer ?
#
loop_
_entity_poly.entity_id
_entity_poly.type
_entity_poly.pdbx_seq_one_letter_code
_entity_poly.pdbx_strand_id
1 'polypeptide(L)'
;MKAHQLTTIFIVILILILGIGIYLFYQYQGNADKQYTIALLLAMEYLVWGVVFHSIKGDFHLKIMVEYLVISLLAIIILRGLIYH
;
A
#
# COMPACT_ATOMS: atom_id res chain seq x y z
N MET A 1 22.85 -12.39 -5.80
CA MET A 1 22.27 -11.85 -4.54
C MET A 1 21.55 -12.97 -3.81
N LYS A 2 21.70 -13.09 -2.49
CA LYS A 2 20.96 -14.09 -1.70
C LYS A 2 19.49 -13.69 -1.65
N ALA A 3 18.53 -14.63 -1.77
CA ALA A 3 17.09 -14.35 -1.78
C ALA A 3 16.64 -13.44 -0.62
N HIS A 4 17.27 -13.58 0.55
CA HIS A 4 17.06 -12.72 1.72
C HIS A 4 17.36 -11.22 1.46
N GLN A 5 18.41 -10.91 0.69
CA GLN A 5 18.73 -9.52 0.35
C GLN A 5 17.67 -8.90 -0.55
N LEU A 6 17.14 -9.68 -1.50
CA LEU A 6 16.06 -9.23 -2.38
C LEU A 6 14.79 -8.94 -1.56
N THR A 7 14.39 -9.84 -0.65
CA THR A 7 13.22 -9.60 0.20
C THR A 7 13.38 -8.36 1.08
N THR A 8 14.57 -8.13 1.64
CA THR A 8 14.84 -6.94 2.45
C THR A 8 14.72 -5.66 1.63
N ILE A 9 15.24 -5.65 0.40
CA ILE A 9 15.13 -4.49 -0.51
C ILE A 9 13.66 -4.18 -0.79
N PHE A 10 12.83 -5.18 -1.08
CA PHE A 10 11.41 -4.99 -1.33
C PHE A 10 10.65 -4.43 -0.12
N ILE A 11 11.01 -4.83 1.09
CA ILE A 11 10.42 -4.29 2.32
C ILE A 11 10.86 -2.84 2.54
N VAL A 12 12.13 -2.51 2.31
CA VAL A 12 12.63 -1.13 2.43
C VAL A 12 11.93 -0.22 1.42
N ILE A 13 11.76 -0.67 0.18
CA ILE A 13 11.04 0.08 -0.86
C ILE A 13 9.59 0.35 -0.43
N LEU A 14 8.88 -0.67 0.06
CA LEU A 14 7.51 -0.50 0.58
C LEU A 14 7.45 0.57 1.67
N ILE A 15 8.32 0.47 2.68
CA ILE A 15 8.34 1.42 3.81
C ILE A 15 8.59 2.84 3.32
N LEU A 16 9.50 3.03 2.37
CA LEU A 16 9.79 4.36 1.80
C LEU A 16 8.59 4.92 1.03
N ILE A 17 7.94 4.11 0.18
CA ILE A 17 6.78 4.57 -0.59
C ILE A 17 5.61 4.91 0.33
N LEU A 18 5.29 4.03 1.29
CA LEU A 18 4.25 4.29 2.29
C LEU A 18 4.58 5.53 3.12
N GLY A 19 5.82 5.69 3.56
CA GLY A 19 6.27 6.86 4.33
C GLY A 19 6.11 8.16 3.55
N ILE A 20 6.52 8.19 2.28
CA ILE A 20 6.33 9.35 1.40
C ILE A 20 4.84 9.63 1.20
N GLY A 21 4.03 8.60 0.96
CA GLY A 21 2.60 8.77 0.78
C GLY A 21 1.89 9.32 2.01
N ILE A 22 2.21 8.81 3.20
CA ILE A 22 1.66 9.33 4.46
C ILE A 22 2.08 10.79 4.66
N TYR A 23 3.35 11.12 4.38
CA TYR A 23 3.81 12.50 4.44
C TYR A 23 3.02 13.40 3.48
N LEU A 24 2.86 13.01 2.21
CA LEU A 24 2.07 13.77 1.23
C LEU A 24 0.60 13.87 1.63
N PHE A 25 0.00 12.81 2.16
CA PHE A 25 -1.37 12.80 2.65
C PHE A 25 -1.57 13.86 3.74
N TYR A 26 -0.60 14.01 4.64
CA TYR A 26 -0.62 15.05 5.68
C TYR A 26 -0.39 16.45 5.08
N GLN A 27 0.55 16.62 4.15
CA GLN A 27 0.80 17.92 3.50
C GLN A 27 -0.41 18.46 2.73
N TYR A 28 -1.26 17.59 2.20
CA TYR A 28 -2.47 17.97 1.48
C TYR A 28 -3.73 18.03 2.36
N GLN A 29 -3.59 18.12 3.68
CA GLN A 29 -4.72 18.34 4.58
C GLN A 29 -5.54 19.57 4.15
N GLY A 30 -6.86 19.41 4.08
CA GLY A 30 -7.78 20.43 3.57
C GLY A 30 -8.01 20.39 2.05
N ASN A 31 -7.27 19.55 1.31
CA ASN A 31 -7.56 19.23 -0.07
C ASN A 31 -8.01 17.76 -0.20
N ALA A 32 -9.33 17.57 -0.08
CA ALA A 32 -9.94 16.24 -0.04
C ALA A 32 -9.58 15.38 -1.26
N ASP A 33 -9.63 15.95 -2.47
CA ASP A 33 -9.37 15.21 -3.71
C ASP A 33 -7.93 14.72 -3.80
N LYS A 34 -6.95 15.53 -3.36
CA LYS A 34 -5.55 15.11 -3.31
C LYS A 34 -5.31 14.05 -2.25
N GLN A 35 -5.88 14.20 -1.06
CA GLN A 35 -5.77 13.19 0.00
C GLN A 35 -6.37 11.86 -0.44
N TYR A 36 -7.54 11.89 -1.09
CA TYR A 36 -8.20 10.69 -1.59
C TYR A 36 -7.41 10.03 -2.73
N THR A 37 -6.86 10.83 -3.65
CA THR A 37 -5.97 10.32 -4.71
C THR A 37 -4.75 9.62 -4.13
N ILE A 38 -4.12 10.20 -3.10
CA ILE A 38 -2.96 9.58 -2.44
C ILE A 38 -3.38 8.28 -1.74
N ALA A 39 -4.51 8.25 -1.04
CA ALA A 39 -5.02 7.06 -0.40
C ALA A 39 -5.26 5.91 -1.41
N LEU A 40 -5.84 6.22 -2.57
CA LEU A 40 -6.03 5.25 -3.65
C LEU A 40 -4.69 4.71 -4.18
N LEU A 41 -3.72 5.59 -4.41
CA LEU A 41 -2.40 5.20 -4.90
C LEU A 41 -1.68 4.28 -3.91
N LEU A 42 -1.72 4.59 -2.61
CA LEU A 42 -1.11 3.74 -1.58
C LEU A 42 -1.82 2.40 -1.43
N ALA A 43 -3.15 2.36 -1.51
CA ALA A 43 -3.89 1.11 -1.45
C ALA A 43 -3.60 0.20 -2.64
N MET A 44 -3.47 0.77 -3.85
CA MET A 44 -3.06 0.03 -5.05
C MET A 44 -1.61 -0.43 -4.97
N GLU A 45 -0.69 0.44 -4.51
CA GLU A 45 0.71 0.10 -4.33
C GLU A 45 0.88 -1.06 -3.35
N TYR A 46 0.21 -1.03 -2.20
CA TYR A 46 0.26 -2.10 -1.20
C TYR A 46 -0.21 -3.44 -1.77
N LEU A 47 -1.29 -3.43 -2.56
CA LEU A 47 -1.81 -4.64 -3.19
C LEU A 47 -0.83 -5.20 -4.23
N VAL A 48 -0.29 -4.33 -5.11
CA VAL A 48 0.70 -4.72 -6.13
C VAL A 48 1.98 -5.24 -5.47
N TRP A 49 2.47 -4.56 -4.44
CA TRP A 49 3.62 -5.00 -3.68
C TRP A 49 3.40 -6.39 -3.08
N GLY A 50 2.24 -6.64 -2.48
CA GLY A 50 1.90 -7.96 -1.92
C GLY A 50 1.97 -9.07 -2.97
N VAL A 51 1.37 -8.85 -4.14
CA VAL A 51 1.42 -9.80 -5.28
C VAL A 51 2.86 -10.06 -5.70
N VAL A 52 3.65 -9.02 -5.93
CA VAL A 52 5.03 -9.15 -6.41
C VAL A 52 5.92 -9.81 -5.36
N PHE A 53 5.83 -9.39 -4.09
CA PHE A 53 6.64 -9.90 -3.00
C PHE A 53 6.42 -11.40 -2.79
N HIS A 54 5.17 -11.84 -2.74
CA HIS A 54 4.82 -13.25 -2.56
C HIS A 54 5.14 -14.11 -3.81
N SER A 55 5.05 -13.52 -5.00
CA SER A 55 5.47 -14.20 -6.23
C SER A 55 6.98 -14.47 -6.25
N ILE A 56 7.79 -13.48 -5.83
CA ILE A 56 9.26 -13.62 -5.77
C ILE A 56 9.69 -14.61 -4.68
N LYS A 57 9.00 -14.58 -3.53
CA LYS A 57 9.31 -15.46 -2.39
C LYS A 57 8.87 -16.91 -2.64
N GLY A 58 8.04 -17.16 -3.65
CA GLY A 58 7.53 -18.49 -4.01
C GLY A 58 6.44 -18.99 -3.06
N ASP A 59 5.86 -18.11 -2.24
CA ASP A 59 4.79 -18.40 -1.29
C ASP A 59 3.47 -17.71 -1.68
N PHE A 60 3.26 -17.54 -2.98
CA PHE A 60 2.02 -16.97 -3.52
C PHE A 60 0.82 -17.87 -3.23
N HIS A 61 -0.09 -17.37 -2.42
CA HIS A 61 -1.35 -18.04 -2.08
C HIS A 61 -2.53 -17.09 -2.23
N LEU A 62 -3.58 -17.54 -2.93
CA LEU A 62 -4.79 -16.75 -3.17
C LEU A 62 -5.42 -16.20 -1.88
N LYS A 63 -5.41 -17.01 -0.80
CA LYS A 63 -5.88 -16.58 0.52
C LYS A 63 -5.19 -15.30 0.98
N ILE A 64 -3.86 -15.25 0.89
CA ILE A 64 -3.07 -14.08 1.29
C ILE A 64 -3.43 -12.90 0.39
N MET A 65 -3.58 -13.10 -0.93
CA MET A 65 -3.93 -12.00 -1.85
C MET A 65 -5.31 -11.40 -1.57
N VAL A 66 -6.28 -12.23 -1.17
CA VAL A 66 -7.60 -11.76 -0.74
C VAL A 66 -7.48 -10.92 0.54
N GLU A 67 -6.61 -11.28 1.49
CA GLU A 67 -6.36 -10.48 2.68
C GLU A 67 -5.82 -9.08 2.32
N TYR A 68 -4.84 -9.00 1.41
CA TYR A 68 -4.31 -7.71 0.93
C TYR A 68 -5.38 -6.87 0.23
N LEU A 69 -6.20 -7.49 -0.64
CA LEU A 69 -7.29 -6.80 -1.33
C LEU A 69 -8.31 -6.24 -0.34
N VAL A 70 -8.73 -7.04 0.64
CA VAL A 70 -9.69 -6.61 1.67
C VAL A 70 -9.10 -5.46 2.50
N ILE A 71 -7.83 -5.53 2.90
CA ILE A 71 -7.17 -4.45 3.64
C ILE A 71 -7.11 -3.16 2.81
N SER A 72 -6.71 -3.24 1.53
CA SER A 72 -6.68 -2.08 0.62
C SER A 72 -8.07 -1.45 0.45
N LEU A 73 -9.12 -2.27 0.27
CA LEU A 73 -10.49 -1.78 0.13
C LEU A 73 -11.00 -1.13 1.43
N LEU A 74 -10.75 -1.76 2.59
CA LEU A 74 -11.12 -1.20 3.89
C LEU A 74 -10.43 0.14 4.14
N ALA A 75 -9.14 0.26 3.84
CA ALA A 75 -8.40 1.51 3.96
C ALA A 75 -9.03 2.62 3.10
N ILE A 76 -9.37 2.33 1.83
CA ILE A 76 -10.03 3.29 0.94
C ILE A 76 -11.38 3.72 1.50
N ILE A 77 -12.22 2.78 1.97
CA ILE A 77 -13.55 3.08 2.50
C ILE A 77 -13.46 3.99 3.73
N ILE A 78 -12.59 3.63 4.68
CA ILE A 78 -12.39 4.38 5.93
C ILE A 78 -11.86 5.77 5.62
N LEU A 79 -10.81 5.87 4.81
CA LEU A 79 -10.18 7.16 4.48
C LEU A 79 -11.11 8.05 3.67
N ARG A 80 -11.87 7.50 2.72
CA ARG A 80 -12.92 8.26 2.01
C ARG A 80 -13.92 8.87 3.00
N GLY A 81 -14.34 8.10 4.00
CA GLY A 81 -15.21 8.58 5.06
C GLY A 81 -14.58 9.75 5.83
N LEU A 82 -13.33 9.62 6.27
CA LEU A 82 -12.61 10.64 7.04
C LEU A 82 -12.26 11.91 6.24
N ILE A 83 -12.10 11.80 4.92
CA ILE A 83 -11.68 12.91 4.06
C ILE A 83 -12.87 13.79 3.65
N TYR A 84 -14.05 13.20 3.45
CA TYR A 84 -15.23 13.87 2.89
C TYR A 84 -16.35 14.10 3.92
N HIS A 85 -16.14 13.76 5.19
CA HIS A 85 -17.02 14.11 6.32
C HIS A 85 -16.25 14.93 7.35
#